data_AF-A0A7S3I942-F1
#
_entry.id   AF-A0A7S3I942-F1
#
_cell.length_a   1.000
_cell.length_b   1.000
_cell.length_c   1.000
_cell.angle_alpha   90.00
_cell.angle_beta   90.00
_cell.angle_gamma   90.00
#
_symmetry.space_group_name_H-M   'P 1'
#
loop_
_entity.id
_entity.type
_entity.pdbx_description
1 polymer ?
#
loop_
_entity_poly.entity_id
_entity_poly.type
_entity_poly.pdbx_seq_one_letter_code
_entity_poly.pdbx_strand_id
1 'polypeptide(L)'
;MDAELLLADMEYFEDDTPENIELKNSVVELYNGRLDERIRRKKFVIERGLLNPKQVQKFERKKSKEDREIINKMKIFARFNTAEEHTDLVHSILKERLLRETIQ
;
A
#
# COMPACT_ATOMS: atom_id res chain seq x y z
N MET A 1 -5.14 12.87 -16.01
CA MET A 1 -6.48 13.03 -16.58
C MET A 1 -7.42 12.28 -15.65
N ASP A 2 -8.24 13.01 -14.89
CA ASP A 2 -9.13 12.44 -13.89
C ASP A 2 -10.19 11.60 -14.59
N ALA A 3 -10.12 10.27 -14.45
CA ALA A 3 -11.22 9.42 -14.89
C ALA A 3 -12.53 9.74 -14.16
N GLU A 4 -12.45 10.46 -13.02
CA GLU A 4 -13.60 11.03 -12.32
C GLU A 4 -14.38 12.01 -13.21
N LEU A 5 -13.71 12.80 -14.06
CA LEU A 5 -14.41 13.69 -15.01
C LEU A 5 -15.10 12.95 -16.15
N LEU A 6 -14.52 11.82 -16.61
CA LEU A 6 -15.10 11.04 -17.71
C LEU A 6 -16.39 10.31 -17.31
N LEU A 7 -16.54 9.98 -16.03
CA LEU A 7 -17.79 9.40 -15.51
C LEU A 7 -18.82 10.44 -15.10
N ALA A 8 -18.39 11.66 -14.74
CA ALA A 8 -19.28 12.70 -14.27
C ALA A 8 -20.36 13.06 -15.31
N ASP A 9 -20.00 13.01 -16.59
CA ASP A 9 -20.90 13.32 -17.72
C ASP A 9 -21.52 12.07 -18.37
N MET A 10 -21.34 10.87 -17.77
CA MET A 10 -21.86 9.63 -18.33
C MET A 10 -23.31 9.39 -17.89
N GLU A 11 -24.22 9.35 -18.86
CA GLU A 11 -25.65 9.12 -18.65
C GLU A 11 -26.12 7.87 -19.38
N TYR A 12 -27.18 7.23 -18.86
CA TYR A 12 -27.90 6.17 -19.55
C TYR A 12 -29.15 6.76 -20.18
N PHE A 13 -29.40 6.40 -21.45
CA PHE A 13 -30.59 6.80 -22.20
C PHE A 13 -31.47 5.59 -22.48
N GLU A 14 -32.78 5.79 -22.65
CA GLU A 14 -33.74 4.70 -22.88
C GLU A 14 -33.52 3.98 -24.22
N ASP A 15 -32.89 4.64 -25.18
CA ASP A 15 -32.56 4.15 -26.52
C ASP A 15 -31.12 3.61 -26.63
N ASP A 16 -30.39 3.50 -25.53
CA ASP A 16 -29.06 2.90 -25.52
C ASP A 16 -29.09 1.46 -26.03
N THR A 17 -28.21 1.14 -26.98
CA THR A 17 -28.05 -0.24 -27.42
C THR A 17 -27.40 -1.08 -26.32
N PRO A 18 -27.63 -2.40 -26.30
CA PRO A 18 -26.98 -3.29 -25.34
C PRO A 18 -25.45 -3.14 -25.31
N GLU A 19 -24.81 -2.93 -26.46
CA GLU A 19 -23.37 -2.71 -26.57
C GLU A 19 -22.93 -1.40 -25.89
N ASN A 20 -23.73 -0.34 -25.99
CA ASN A 20 -23.43 0.92 -25.32
C ASN A 20 -23.54 0.79 -23.80
N ILE A 21 -24.54 0.05 -23.31
CA ILE A 21 -24.71 -0.25 -21.89
C ILE A 21 -23.53 -1.06 -21.36
N GLU A 22 -23.09 -2.09 -22.08
CA GLU A 22 -21.91 -2.90 -21.71
C GLU A 22 -20.63 -2.05 -21.66
N LEU A 23 -20.44 -1.15 -22.62
CA LEU A 23 -19.31 -0.24 -22.62
C LEU A 23 -19.33 0.70 -21.41
N LYS A 24 -20.49 1.30 -21.10
CA LYS A 24 -20.67 2.18 -19.92
C LYS A 24 -20.37 1.42 -18.62
N ASN A 25 -20.90 0.20 -18.48
CA ASN A 25 -20.61 -0.67 -17.34
C ASN A 25 -19.10 -0.96 -17.20
N SER A 26 -18.42 -1.29 -18.29
CA SER A 26 -16.97 -1.56 -18.30
C SER A 26 -16.15 -0.34 -17.81
N VAL A 27 -16.58 0.87 -18.16
CA VAL A 27 -15.93 2.11 -17.69
C VAL A 27 -16.17 2.32 -16.19
N VAL A 28 -17.38 2.04 -15.70
CA VAL A 28 -17.70 2.10 -14.26
C VAL A 28 -16.85 1.10 -13.47
N GLU A 29 -16.69 -0.13 -13.96
CA GLU A 29 -15.83 -1.15 -13.34
C GLU A 29 -14.37 -0.70 -13.26
N LEU A 30 -13.84 -0.14 -14.36
CA LEU A 30 -12.48 0.39 -14.39
C LEU A 30 -12.28 1.51 -13.35
N TYR A 31 -13.29 2.38 -13.19
CA TYR A 31 -13.24 3.42 -12.18
C TYR A 31 -13.27 2.88 -10.76
N ASN A 32 -14.16 1.92 -10.47
CA ASN A 32 -14.21 1.26 -9.17
C ASN A 32 -12.86 0.62 -8.83
N GLY A 33 -12.21 -0.04 -9.79
CA GLY A 33 -10.85 -0.56 -9.59
C GLY A 33 -9.81 0.52 -9.25
N ARG A 34 -9.91 1.72 -9.84
CA ARG A 34 -9.05 2.87 -9.48
C ARG A 34 -9.38 3.42 -8.09
N LEU A 35 -10.66 3.48 -7.74
CA LEU A 35 -11.11 3.92 -6.43
C LEU A 35 -10.63 2.97 -5.32
N ASP A 36 -10.76 1.67 -5.56
CA ASP A 36 -10.27 0.62 -4.67
C ASP A 36 -8.76 0.72 -4.47
N GLU A 37 -8.00 0.93 -5.55
CA GLU A 37 -6.55 1.14 -5.45
C GLU A 37 -6.21 2.40 -4.63
N ARG A 38 -6.97 3.49 -4.80
CA ARG A 38 -6.81 4.71 -4.01
C ARG A 38 -7.09 4.46 -2.52
N ILE A 39 -8.15 3.74 -2.20
CA ILE A 39 -8.51 3.35 -0.83
C ILE A 39 -7.43 2.45 -0.24
N ARG A 40 -6.98 1.43 -0.98
CA ARG A 40 -5.90 0.52 -0.58
C ARG A 40 -4.62 1.26 -0.23
N ARG A 41 -4.19 2.22 -1.06
CA ARG A 41 -3.00 3.04 -0.81
C ARG A 41 -3.15 3.94 0.43
N LYS A 42 -4.31 4.57 0.61
CA LYS A 42 -4.60 5.38 1.81
C LYS A 42 -4.53 4.51 3.07
N LYS A 43 -5.21 3.36 3.06
CA LYS A 43 -5.20 2.38 4.16
C LYS A 43 -3.79 1.93 4.49
N PHE A 44 -2.99 1.57 3.47
CA PHE A 44 -1.59 1.19 3.64
C PHE A 44 -0.74 2.23 4.38
N VAL A 45 -0.87 3.50 4.00
CA VAL A 45 -0.12 4.63 4.60
C VAL A 45 -0.57 4.90 6.05
N ILE A 46 -1.88 4.89 6.30
CA ILE A 46 -2.47 5.20 7.61
C ILE A 46 -2.12 4.11 8.62
N GLU A 47 -2.39 2.83 8.30
CA GLU A 47 -2.17 1.70 9.22
C GLU A 47 -0.71 1.54 9.63
N ARG A 48 0.23 1.97 8.79
CA ARG A 48 1.67 1.88 9.04
C ARG A 48 2.27 3.17 9.64
N GLY A 49 1.43 4.15 10.00
CA GLY A 49 1.89 5.39 10.62
C GLY A 49 2.78 6.26 9.72
N LEU A 50 2.71 6.09 8.39
CA LEU A 50 3.62 6.74 7.44
C LEU A 50 3.30 8.24 7.22
N LEU A 51 2.24 8.75 7.85
CA LEU A 51 1.88 10.17 7.85
C LEU A 51 2.83 11.04 8.67
N ASN A 52 3.56 10.45 9.62
CA ASN A 52 4.44 11.16 10.55
C ASN A 52 5.93 10.81 10.33
N PRO A 53 6.56 11.31 9.26
CA PRO A 53 7.93 10.93 8.90
C PRO A 53 8.96 11.24 10.00
N LYS A 54 8.73 12.31 10.80
CA LYS A 54 9.60 12.64 11.94
C LYS A 54 9.59 11.56 13.02
N GLN A 55 8.44 10.94 13.29
CA GLN A 55 8.35 9.87 14.29
C GLN A 55 9.04 8.60 13.80
N VAL A 56 8.81 8.23 12.54
CA VAL A 56 9.48 7.09 11.87
C VAL A 56 11.00 7.28 11.90
N GLN A 57 11.49 8.47 11.53
CA GLN A 57 12.92 8.76 11.54
C GLN A 57 13.53 8.72 12.96
N LYS A 58 12.81 9.21 13.98
CA LYS A 58 13.26 9.13 15.38
C LYS A 58 13.37 7.67 15.85
N PHE A 59 12.43 6.81 15.45
CA PHE A 59 12.49 5.38 15.75
C PHE A 59 13.69 4.71 15.08
N GLU A 60 13.89 4.93 13.77
CA GLU A 60 14.99 4.32 13.02
C GLU A 60 16.36 4.78 13.54
N ARG A 61 16.51 6.05 13.95
CA ARG A 61 17.77 6.58 14.52
C ARG A 61 18.19 5.89 15.81
N LYS A 62 17.27 5.27 16.56
CA LYS A 62 17.59 4.50 17.78
C LYS A 62 18.20 3.13 17.48
N LYS A 63 18.13 2.65 16.23
CA LYS A 63 18.63 1.34 15.82
C LYS A 63 20.10 1.41 15.37
N SER A 64 20.80 0.29 15.43
CA SER A 64 22.17 0.18 14.91
C SER A 64 22.21 0.48 13.41
N LYS A 65 23.40 0.70 12.85
CA LYS A 65 23.56 0.95 11.41
C LYS A 65 23.10 -0.27 10.59
N GLU A 66 23.46 -1.46 11.04
CA GLU A 66 23.11 -2.74 10.40
C GLU A 66 21.60 -3.01 10.47
N ASP A 67 20.98 -2.83 11.64
CA ASP A 67 19.53 -2.99 11.81
C ASP A 67 18.76 -2.04 10.89
N ARG A 68 19.22 -0.78 10.76
CA ARG A 68 18.61 0.19 9.86
C ARG A 68 18.70 -0.24 8.40
N GLU A 69 19.81 -0.84 7.99
CA GLU A 69 19.97 -1.34 6.62
C GLU A 69 18.99 -2.48 6.34
N ILE A 70 18.82 -3.41 7.28
CA ILE A 70 17.84 -4.50 7.17
C ILE A 70 16.43 -3.95 7.10
N ILE A 71 16.04 -3.08 8.04
CA ILE A 71 14.71 -2.46 8.05
C ILE A 71 14.43 -1.77 6.71
N ASN A 72 15.40 -1.02 6.17
CA ASN A 72 15.26 -0.35 4.87
C ASN A 72 15.09 -1.33 3.71
N LYS A 73 15.88 -2.40 3.66
CA LYS A 73 15.72 -3.46 2.64
C LYS A 73 14.37 -4.15 2.74
N MET A 74 13.83 -4.29 3.95
CA MET A 74 12.55 -4.97 4.16
C MET A 74 11.32 -4.14 3.74
N LYS A 75 11.42 -2.80 3.72
CA LYS A 75 10.28 -1.90 3.37
C LYS A 75 9.57 -2.26 2.07
N ILE A 76 10.28 -2.76 1.06
CA ILE A 76 9.67 -3.12 -0.24
C ILE A 76 8.66 -4.26 -0.11
N PHE A 77 8.86 -5.15 0.87
CA PHE A 77 8.02 -6.32 1.11
C PHE A 77 6.78 -6.02 1.96
N ALA A 78 6.71 -4.83 2.55
CA ALA A 78 5.58 -4.40 3.38
C ALA A 78 4.23 -4.44 2.65
N ARG A 79 4.25 -4.38 1.31
CA ARG A 79 3.05 -4.44 0.45
C ARG A 79 2.39 -5.82 0.37
N PHE A 80 3.10 -6.87 0.77
CA PHE A 80 2.64 -8.26 0.65
C PHE A 80 2.10 -8.84 1.95
N ASN A 81 2.12 -8.05 3.04
CA ASN A 81 1.79 -8.48 4.38
C ASN A 81 0.91 -7.40 5.03
N THR A 82 0.16 -7.76 6.08
CA THR A 82 -0.44 -6.76 6.98
C THR A 82 0.66 -5.95 7.70
N ALA A 83 0.28 -4.84 8.33
CA ALA A 83 1.23 -4.00 9.09
C ALA A 83 1.88 -4.76 10.25
N GLU A 84 1.10 -5.61 10.94
CA GLU A 84 1.53 -6.45 12.04
C GLU A 84 2.49 -7.55 11.56
N GLU A 85 2.06 -8.36 10.59
CA GLU A 85 2.90 -9.43 10.01
C GLU A 85 4.23 -8.90 9.47
N HIS A 86 4.22 -7.73 8.82
CA HIS A 86 5.47 -7.12 8.35
C HIS A 86 6.40 -6.73 9.51
N THR A 87 5.84 -6.20 10.59
CA THR A 87 6.61 -5.81 11.77
C THR A 87 7.23 -7.02 12.46
N ASP A 88 6.48 -8.12 12.54
CA ASP A 88 6.93 -9.39 13.13
C ASP A 88 8.00 -10.06 12.27
N LEU A 89 7.83 -10.04 10.95
CA LEU A 89 8.84 -10.52 10.00
C LEU A 89 10.16 -9.78 10.19
N VAL A 90 10.11 -8.43 10.22
CA VAL A 90 11.31 -7.60 10.41
C VAL A 90 11.95 -7.88 11.77
N HIS A 91 11.17 -7.96 12.85
CA HIS A 91 11.69 -8.31 14.18
C HIS A 91 12.36 -9.68 14.21
N SER A 92 11.77 -10.67 13.54
CA SER A 92 12.31 -12.02 13.47
C SER A 92 13.66 -12.05 12.77
N ILE A 93 13.81 -11.33 11.64
CA ILE A 93 15.08 -11.21 10.92
C ILE A 93 16.15 -10.51 11.78
N LEU A 94 15.79 -9.41 12.45
CA LEU A 94 16.72 -8.70 13.32
C LEU A 94 17.16 -9.57 14.51
N LYS A 95 16.23 -10.30 15.12
CA LYS A 95 16.52 -11.23 16.22
C LYS A 95 17.45 -12.36 15.76
N GLU A 96 17.20 -12.91 14.58
CA GLU A 96 18.02 -13.97 14.00
C GLU A 96 19.47 -13.52 13.79
N ARG A 97 19.67 -12.32 13.24
CA ARG A 97 21.00 -11.70 13.11
C ARG A 97 21.72 -11.59 14.45
N LEU A 98 21.05 -11.04 15.46
CA LEU A 98 21.63 -10.87 16.79
C LEU A 98 22.02 -12.22 17.42
N LEU A 99 21.18 -13.25 17.26
CA LEU A 99 21.48 -14.58 17.75
C LEU A 99 22.73 -15.19 17.07
N ARG A 100 22.91 -14.97 15.76
CA ARG A 100 24.11 -15.41 15.05
C ARG A 100 25.37 -14.72 15.57
N GLU A 101 25.29 -13.42 15.86
CA GLU A 101 26.41 -12.66 16.44
C GLU A 101 26.81 -13.12 17.84
N THR A 102 25.86 -13.65 18.63
CA THR A 102 26.17 -14.17 19.97
C THR A 102 26.71 -15.60 19.97
N ILE A 103 26.44 -16.37 18.91
CA ILE A 103 26.84 -17.78 18.80
C ILE A 103 28.22 -17.91 18.14
N GLN A 104 28.59 -16.96 17.27
CA GLN A 104 29.94 -16.83 16.70
C GLN A 104 30.92 -16.17 17.68
#